data_AF-A0A7R9FFJ9-F1
#
_entry.id   AF-A0A7R9FFJ9-F1
#
_cell.length_a   1.000
_cell.length_b   1.000
_cell.length_c   1.000
_cell.angle_alpha   90.00
_cell.angle_beta   90.00
_cell.angle_gamma   90.00
#
_symmetry.space_group_name_H-M   'P 1'
#
loop_
_entity.id
_entity.type
_entity.pdbx_description
1 polymer ?
#
loop_
_entity_poly.entity_id
_entity_poly.type
_entity_poly.pdbx_seq_one_letter_code
_entity_poly.pdbx_strand_id
1 'polypeptide(L)'
;MDPAAPGYTNVPAENHLNSDDASFVEVIHTCAGLLGWADPLGHADFYPNGGTPPQPGCGVDIAGACSHGRSHIYLTESITTTVGFQSELCADWSTYQTGACAGNTWALMGDKTPTG
;
A
#
# COMPACT_ATOMS: atom_id res chain seq x y z
N MET A 1 2.30 -7.51 -0.51
CA MET A 1 3.19 -6.42 -0.07
C MET A 1 3.91 -5.88 -1.28
N ASP A 2 3.60 -4.65 -1.66
CA ASP A 2 4.03 -3.94 -2.88
C ASP A 2 4.06 -4.87 -4.11
N PRO A 3 2.89 -5.35 -4.59
CA PRO A 3 2.80 -6.33 -5.66
C PRO A 3 3.58 -5.88 -6.89
N ALA A 4 4.31 -6.78 -7.54
CA ALA A 4 5.11 -6.43 -8.70
C ALA A 4 4.23 -5.93 -9.86
N ALA A 5 4.57 -4.79 -10.45
CA ALA A 5 3.98 -4.35 -11.71
C ALA A 5 4.59 -5.05 -12.93
N PRO A 6 5.93 -5.11 -13.09
CA PRO A 6 6.54 -5.70 -14.27
C PRO A 6 6.14 -7.17 -14.44
N GLY A 7 5.56 -7.50 -15.60
CA GLY A 7 5.11 -8.85 -15.92
C GLY A 7 3.68 -9.18 -15.49
N TYR A 8 3.00 -8.30 -14.73
CA TYR A 8 1.65 -8.55 -14.22
C TYR A 8 0.62 -7.50 -14.68
N THR A 9 0.99 -6.27 -15.03
CA THR A 9 0.00 -5.20 -15.36
C THR A 9 -0.84 -5.42 -16.61
N ASN A 10 -0.44 -6.33 -17.50
CA ASN A 10 -1.13 -6.60 -18.77
C ASN A 10 -1.50 -8.08 -18.92
N VAL A 11 -1.62 -8.81 -17.80
CA VAL A 11 -2.07 -10.20 -17.80
C VAL A 11 -3.53 -10.27 -17.35
N PRO A 12 -4.27 -11.35 -17.68
CA PRO A 12 -5.63 -11.55 -17.20
C PRO A 12 -5.72 -11.53 -15.67
N ALA A 13 -6.90 -11.18 -15.14
CA ALA A 13 -7.15 -11.02 -13.70
C ALA A 13 -6.79 -12.26 -12.88
N GLU A 14 -7.02 -13.45 -13.42
CA GLU A 14 -6.68 -14.73 -12.80
C GLU A 14 -5.17 -15.00 -12.71
N ASN A 15 -4.34 -14.19 -13.38
CA ASN A 15 -2.88 -14.32 -13.41
C ASN A 15 -2.16 -13.21 -12.62
N HIS A 16 -2.90 -12.39 -11.88
CA HIS A 16 -2.34 -11.43 -10.94
C HIS A 16 -3.20 -11.38 -9.67
N LEU A 17 -2.68 -10.72 -8.63
CA LEU A 17 -3.42 -10.51 -7.41
C LEU A 17 -4.69 -9.72 -7.69
N ASN A 18 -5.83 -10.15 -7.15
CA ASN A 18 -7.09 -9.42 -7.17
C ASN A 18 -7.86 -9.65 -5.86
N SER A 19 -8.96 -8.94 -5.66
CA SER A 19 -9.78 -9.04 -4.45
C SER A 19 -10.43 -10.42 -4.27
N ASP A 20 -10.74 -11.14 -5.34
CA ASP A 20 -11.47 -12.41 -5.29
C ASP A 20 -10.58 -13.59 -4.85
N ASP A 21 -9.26 -13.39 -4.78
CA ASP A 21 -8.29 -14.43 -4.41
C ASP A 21 -8.38 -14.87 -2.93
N ALA A 22 -9.05 -14.08 -2.07
CA ALA A 22 -9.27 -14.41 -0.67
C ALA A 22 -10.53 -13.74 -0.10
N SER A 23 -10.97 -14.15 1.09
CA SER A 23 -12.08 -13.49 1.80
C SER A 23 -11.80 -12.02 2.14
N PHE A 24 -10.52 -11.67 2.25
CA PHE A 24 -10.04 -10.30 2.43
C PHE A 24 -8.61 -10.22 1.88
N VAL A 25 -8.32 -9.15 1.15
CA VAL A 25 -7.03 -8.91 0.50
C VAL A 25 -6.61 -7.50 0.85
N GLU A 26 -5.50 -7.40 1.57
CA GLU A 26 -4.86 -6.13 1.87
C GLU A 26 -3.60 -5.95 1.02
N VAL A 27 -3.39 -4.73 0.55
CA VAL A 27 -2.22 -4.37 -0.23
C VAL A 27 -1.55 -3.13 0.36
N ILE A 28 -0.23 -3.20 0.53
CA ILE A 28 0.60 -2.06 0.95
C ILE A 28 1.46 -1.65 -0.24
N HIS A 29 1.26 -0.44 -0.74
CA HIS A 29 1.98 0.14 -1.87
C HIS A 29 3.09 1.06 -1.37
N THR A 30 4.33 0.80 -1.78
CA THR A 30 5.50 1.59 -1.37
C THR A 30 6.42 1.95 -2.52
N CYS A 31 6.29 1.29 -3.67
CA CYS A 31 7.04 1.57 -4.88
C CYS A 31 6.13 1.61 -6.12
N ALA A 32 4.89 2.06 -5.94
CA ALA A 32 3.88 2.16 -6.99
C ALA A 32 4.41 2.97 -8.19
N GLY A 33 4.21 2.42 -9.39
CA GLY A 33 4.60 3.05 -10.65
C GLY A 33 6.07 2.83 -11.07
N LEU A 34 6.86 2.10 -10.28
CA LEU A 34 8.22 1.69 -10.63
C LEU A 34 8.40 0.17 -10.60
N LEU A 35 8.51 -0.40 -9.40
CA LEU A 35 8.53 -1.86 -9.21
C LEU A 35 7.17 -2.38 -8.74
N GLY A 36 6.44 -1.56 -7.98
CA GLY A 36 5.13 -1.87 -7.45
C GLY A 36 3.99 -1.50 -8.42
N TRP A 37 2.91 -2.26 -8.34
CA TRP A 37 1.63 -1.99 -8.97
C TRP A 37 1.04 -0.68 -8.43
N ALA A 38 0.41 0.12 -9.31
CA ALA A 38 -0.07 1.45 -8.94
C ALA A 38 -1.55 1.49 -8.59
N ASP A 39 -2.38 0.70 -9.28
CA ASP A 39 -3.82 0.67 -9.05
C ASP A 39 -4.19 -0.19 -7.83
N PRO A 40 -5.38 0.04 -7.23
CA PRO A 40 -5.91 -0.83 -6.19
C PRO A 40 -6.07 -2.27 -6.69
N LEU A 41 -5.65 -3.24 -5.88
CA LEU A 41 -5.75 -4.67 -6.18
C LEU A 41 -6.55 -5.44 -5.13
N GLY A 42 -6.74 -4.88 -3.94
CA GLY A 42 -7.35 -5.56 -2.81
C GLY A 42 -8.72 -5.02 -2.43
N HIS A 43 -9.18 -5.48 -1.28
CA HIS A 43 -10.31 -4.90 -0.56
C HIS A 43 -9.90 -3.61 0.17
N ALA A 44 -8.65 -3.57 0.62
CA ALA A 44 -8.04 -2.39 1.23
C ALA A 44 -6.62 -2.20 0.68
N ASP A 45 -6.37 -1.01 0.12
CA ASP A 45 -5.10 -0.63 -0.46
C ASP A 45 -4.54 0.58 0.28
N PHE A 46 -3.38 0.40 0.90
CA PHE A 46 -2.71 1.40 1.71
C PHE A 46 -1.52 1.98 0.97
N TYR A 47 -1.44 3.32 0.94
CA TYR A 47 -0.41 4.08 0.24
C TYR A 47 0.40 4.95 1.21
N PRO A 48 1.21 4.35 2.12
CA PRO A 48 2.02 5.11 3.06
C PRO A 48 2.93 6.09 2.33
N ASN A 49 2.90 7.36 2.79
CA ASN A 49 3.65 8.46 2.19
C ASN A 49 3.36 8.69 0.70
N GLY A 50 2.13 8.38 0.25
CA GLY A 50 1.71 8.45 -1.15
C GLY A 50 1.98 7.19 -1.96
N GLY A 51 2.65 6.19 -1.36
CA GLY A 51 2.85 4.85 -1.93
C GLY A 51 3.83 4.73 -3.10
N THR A 52 4.43 5.83 -3.52
CA THR A 52 5.42 5.89 -4.62
C THR A 52 6.86 6.01 -4.08
N PRO A 53 7.88 5.71 -4.90
CA PRO A 53 9.26 5.98 -4.54
C PRO A 53 9.63 7.47 -4.75
N PRO A 54 10.59 8.03 -3.99
CA PRO A 54 11.30 7.38 -2.89
C PRO A 54 10.49 7.44 -1.59
N GLN A 55 10.45 6.32 -0.87
CA GLN A 55 9.92 6.31 0.49
C GLN A 55 10.86 7.06 1.45
N PRO A 56 10.33 7.67 2.53
CA PRO A 56 11.17 8.32 3.54
C PRO A 56 12.25 7.37 4.09
N GLY A 57 13.49 7.85 4.12
CA GLY A 57 14.65 7.07 4.56
C GLY A 57 15.42 6.33 3.46
N CYS A 58 14.91 6.29 2.22
CA CYS A 58 15.57 5.57 1.12
C CYS A 58 16.65 6.37 0.37
N GLY A 59 16.77 7.68 0.59
CA GLY A 59 17.78 8.50 -0.08
C GLY A 59 17.66 8.47 -1.60
N VAL A 60 18.77 8.20 -2.30
CA VAL A 60 18.79 8.03 -3.76
C VAL A 60 18.42 6.59 -4.10
N ASP A 61 17.17 6.38 -4.52
CA ASP A 61 16.59 5.05 -4.76
C ASP A 61 16.16 4.87 -6.23
N ILE A 62 17.11 5.04 -7.16
CA ILE A 62 16.84 5.02 -8.61
C ILE A 62 16.24 3.68 -9.06
N ALA A 63 16.71 2.57 -8.48
CA ALA A 63 16.21 1.24 -8.79
C ALA A 63 14.91 0.89 -8.04
N GLY A 64 14.48 1.70 -7.07
CA GLY A 64 13.28 1.46 -6.26
C GLY A 64 13.42 0.32 -5.24
N ALA A 65 14.60 -0.29 -5.10
CA ALA A 65 14.79 -1.48 -4.27
C ALA A 65 14.54 -1.17 -2.78
N CYS A 66 14.94 0.01 -2.30
CA CYS A 66 14.68 0.40 -0.93
C CYS A 66 13.18 0.62 -0.71
N SER A 67 12.54 1.42 -1.56
CA SER A 67 11.12 1.75 -1.45
C SER A 67 10.25 0.50 -1.59
N HIS A 68 10.58 -0.41 -2.51
CA HIS A 68 9.89 -1.69 -2.68
C HIS A 68 9.99 -2.57 -1.43
N GLY A 69 11.17 -2.57 -0.79
CA GLY A 69 11.40 -3.22 0.49
C GLY A 69 10.69 -2.59 1.69
N ARG A 70 10.18 -1.36 1.61
CA ARG A 70 9.52 -0.73 2.77
C ARG A 70 8.21 -1.42 3.18
N SER A 71 7.51 -2.04 2.24
CA SER A 71 6.22 -2.71 2.50
C SER A 71 6.33 -3.80 3.57
N HIS A 72 7.34 -4.67 3.52
CA HIS A 72 7.55 -5.70 4.55
C HIS A 72 8.05 -5.16 5.88
N ILE A 73 8.77 -4.04 5.87
CA ILE A 73 9.19 -3.36 7.09
C ILE A 73 7.96 -2.79 7.80
N TYR A 74 7.09 -2.09 7.08
CA TYR A 74 5.83 -1.56 7.65
C TYR A 74 4.93 -2.69 8.17
N LEU A 75 4.76 -3.79 7.42
CA LEU A 75 3.97 -4.91 7.91
C LEU A 75 4.57 -5.48 9.21
N THR A 76 5.89 -5.72 9.25
CA THR A 76 6.53 -6.28 10.45
C THR A 76 6.39 -5.36 11.66
N GLU A 77 6.53 -4.05 11.46
CA GLU A 77 6.33 -3.06 12.52
C GLU A 77 4.87 -3.02 13.00
N SER A 78 3.91 -3.19 12.09
CA SER A 78 2.47 -3.15 12.39
C SER A 78 2.02 -4.20 13.41
N ILE A 79 2.71 -5.35 13.43
CA ILE A 79 2.43 -6.47 14.33
C ILE A 79 2.77 -6.11 15.79
N THR A 80 3.87 -5.37 15.99
CA THR A 80 4.45 -5.15 17.32
C THR A 80 4.12 -3.77 17.91
N THR A 81 3.81 -2.79 17.06
CA THR A 81 3.44 -1.45 17.51
C THR A 81 2.15 -1.46 18.33
N THR A 82 2.08 -0.64 19.38
CA THR A 82 0.87 -0.46 20.20
C THR A 82 -0.08 0.60 19.66
N VAL A 83 0.39 1.46 18.74
CA VAL A 83 -0.41 2.55 18.14
C VAL A 83 -0.90 2.24 16.73
N GLY A 84 -0.18 1.39 15.99
CA GLY A 84 -0.54 1.03 14.62
C GLY A 84 -0.25 2.14 13.60
N PHE A 85 -0.65 1.87 12.35
CA PHE A 85 -0.53 2.80 11.23
C PHE A 85 -1.92 3.24 10.78
N GLN A 86 -2.50 4.18 11.52
CA GLN A 86 -3.82 4.73 11.18
C GLN A 86 -3.78 5.38 9.80
N SER A 87 -4.68 4.93 8.95
CA SER A 87 -4.81 5.35 7.56
C SER A 87 -6.25 5.76 7.30
N GLU A 88 -6.43 6.84 6.55
CA GLU A 88 -7.73 7.44 6.28
C GLU A 88 -8.14 7.18 4.84
N LEU A 89 -9.39 6.74 4.65
CA LEU A 89 -9.93 6.51 3.32
C LEU A 89 -10.00 7.83 2.57
N CYS A 90 -9.41 7.85 1.38
CA CYS A 90 -9.32 9.05 0.56
C CYS A 90 -9.34 8.69 -0.92
N ALA A 91 -9.79 9.63 -1.76
CA ALA A 91 -9.88 9.41 -3.20
C ALA A 91 -8.50 9.29 -3.86
N ASP A 92 -7.54 10.12 -3.41
CA ASP A 92 -6.17 10.12 -3.89
C ASP A 92 -5.25 10.82 -2.88
N TRP A 93 -3.94 10.73 -3.13
CA TRP A 93 -2.93 11.33 -2.28
C TRP A 93 -3.00 12.86 -2.22
N SER A 94 -3.39 13.53 -3.31
CA SER A 94 -3.45 14.99 -3.34
C SER A 94 -4.55 15.53 -2.43
N THR A 95 -5.71 14.85 -2.42
CA THR A 95 -6.85 15.16 -1.56
C THR A 95 -6.53 14.88 -0.09
N TYR A 96 -5.74 13.82 0.17
CA TYR A 96 -5.24 13.52 1.52
C TYR A 96 -4.34 14.64 2.03
N GLN A 97 -3.41 15.12 1.21
CA GLN A 97 -2.47 16.19 1.58
C GLN A 97 -3.15 17.52 1.93
N THR A 98 -4.32 17.81 1.35
CA THR A 98 -5.09 19.02 1.70
C THR A 98 -5.93 18.86 2.98
N GLY A 99 -5.93 17.67 3.60
CA GLY A 99 -6.75 17.37 4.78
C GLY A 99 -8.24 17.22 4.46
N ALA A 100 -8.61 17.10 3.18
CA ALA A 100 -10.01 17.06 2.75
C ALA A 100 -10.70 15.73 3.09
N CYS A 101 -9.92 14.70 3.45
CA CYS A 101 -10.41 13.40 3.87
C CYS A 101 -10.59 13.28 5.39
N ALA A 102 -10.25 14.32 6.16
CA ALA A 102 -10.31 14.30 7.62
C ALA A 102 -11.71 13.93 8.16
N GLY A 103 -11.78 12.88 8.96
CA GLY A 103 -13.00 12.34 9.53
C GLY A 103 -13.66 11.24 8.69
N ASN A 104 -13.04 10.83 7.59
CA ASN A 104 -13.49 9.65 6.83
C ASN A 104 -13.27 8.36 7.63
N THR A 105 -13.83 7.26 7.12
CA THR A 105 -13.54 5.92 7.62
C THR A 105 -12.03 5.70 7.63
N TRP A 106 -11.53 5.11 8.71
CA TRP A 106 -10.12 4.81 8.87
C TRP A 106 -9.92 3.32 9.16
N ALA A 107 -8.72 2.84 8.86
CA ALA A 107 -8.26 1.50 9.18
C ALA A 107 -6.79 1.55 9.64
N LEU A 108 -6.34 0.55 10.37
CA LEU A 108 -4.91 0.36 10.65
C LEU A 108 -4.32 -0.43 9.49
N MET A 109 -3.27 0.06 8.85
CA MET A 109 -2.51 -0.72 7.87
C MET A 109 -1.73 -1.85 8.56
N GLY A 110 -1.68 -3.03 7.93
CA GLY A 110 -0.95 -4.21 8.38
C GLY A 110 -1.82 -5.23 9.13
N ASP A 111 -1.22 -5.95 10.08
CA ASP A 111 -1.85 -7.11 10.76
C ASP A 111 -3.15 -6.79 11.52
N LYS A 112 -3.43 -5.51 11.77
CA LYS A 112 -4.57 -5.04 12.57
C LYS A 112 -5.74 -4.53 11.74
N THR A 113 -5.71 -4.69 10.41
CA THR A 113 -6.84 -4.26 9.57
C THR A 113 -8.10 -5.03 9.98
N PRO A 114 -9.22 -4.33 10.26
CA PRO A 114 -10.43 -4.99 10.71
C PRO A 114 -10.89 -6.04 9.69
N THR A 115 -11.06 -7.28 10.13
CA THR A 115 -11.93 -8.23 9.43
C THR A 115 -13.33 -7.64 9.48
N GLY A 116 -13.95 -7.41 8.31
CA GLY A 116 -15.29 -6.82 8.20
C GLY A 116 -16.36 -7.48 9.07
#